data_AF-A0A7X9ED73-F1
#
_entry.id   AF-A0A7X9ED73-F1
#
_cell.length_a   1.000
_cell.length_b   1.000
_cell.length_c   1.000
_cell.angle_alpha   90.00
_cell.angle_beta   90.00
_cell.angle_gamma   90.00
#
_symmetry.space_group_name_H-M   'P 1'
#
loop_
_entity.id
_entity.type
_entity.pdbx_description
1 polymer ?
#
loop_
_entity_poly.entity_id
_entity_poly.type
_entity_poly.pdbx_seq_one_letter_code
_entity_poly.pdbx_strand_id
1 'polypeptide(L)'
;MPAVKTQETKHLHAYFTEKDFKIDVSGDKPDESLNEWIAQFEEDKYRALFHLGFKEKAAWFTPSLDYIYHIAELLIKKISQQPDLEFSRETVQVDLSQDELNQLKEMLPFVIGMEYV
;
A
#
# COMPACT_ATOMS: atom_id res chain seq x y z
N MET A 1 -4.10 -32.49 -23.63
CA MET A 1 -3.67 -31.85 -22.38
C MET A 1 -4.75 -30.87 -22.00
N PRO A 2 -5.49 -31.03 -20.89
CA PRO A 2 -6.47 -30.05 -20.47
C PRO A 2 -5.75 -28.83 -19.90
N ALA A 3 -6.12 -27.63 -20.34
CA ALA A 3 -5.64 -26.38 -19.79
C ALA A 3 -6.02 -26.33 -18.31
N VAL A 4 -5.01 -26.29 -17.44
CA VAL A 4 -5.18 -25.95 -16.03
C VAL A 4 -5.72 -24.52 -16.03
N LYS A 5 -7.01 -24.36 -15.72
CA LYS A 5 -7.56 -23.06 -15.36
C LYS A 5 -6.86 -22.66 -14.08
N THR A 6 -5.80 -21.85 -14.18
CA THR A 6 -5.19 -21.19 -13.03
C THR A 6 -6.30 -20.38 -12.37
N GLN A 7 -6.76 -20.87 -11.23
CA GLN A 7 -7.86 -20.26 -10.51
C GLN A 7 -7.32 -18.99 -9.86
N GLU A 8 -7.66 -17.82 -10.39
CA GLU A 8 -7.15 -16.54 -9.87
C GLU A 8 -7.77 -16.26 -8.49
N THR A 9 -6.92 -16.26 -7.46
CA THR A 9 -7.23 -15.71 -6.14
C THR A 9 -7.55 -14.23 -6.29
N LYS A 10 -8.39 -13.66 -5.42
CA LYS A 10 -8.60 -12.21 -5.46
C LYS A 10 -7.32 -11.47 -5.06
N HIS A 11 -7.06 -10.36 -5.74
CA HIS A 11 -5.94 -9.48 -5.42
C HIS A 11 -6.37 -8.03 -5.40
N LEU A 12 -5.64 -7.21 -4.63
CA LEU A 12 -5.80 -5.76 -4.60
C LEU A 12 -4.68 -5.08 -5.38
N HIS A 13 -5.07 -4.26 -6.34
CA HIS A 13 -4.17 -3.50 -7.19
C HIS A 13 -4.26 -2.01 -6.85
N ALA A 14 -3.12 -1.36 -6.64
CA ALA A 14 -3.04 0.09 -6.63
C ALA A 14 -2.77 0.63 -8.05
N TYR A 15 -3.48 1.68 -8.43
CA TYR A 15 -3.31 2.45 -9.66
C TYR A 15 -2.92 3.85 -9.27
N PHE A 16 -1.81 4.34 -9.80
CA PHE A 16 -1.32 5.68 -9.51
C PHE A 16 -1.94 6.69 -10.46
N THR A 17 -2.21 7.87 -9.94
CA THR A 17 -2.76 9.01 -10.67
C THR A 17 -1.92 10.23 -10.33
N GLU A 18 -2.05 11.31 -11.10
CA GLU A 18 -1.33 12.57 -10.85
C GLU A 18 -1.48 13.12 -9.43
N LYS A 19 -2.57 12.78 -8.72
CA LYS A 19 -2.87 13.32 -7.40
C LYS A 19 -2.68 12.32 -6.27
N ASP A 20 -2.99 11.05 -6.52
CA ASP A 20 -3.06 10.00 -5.51
C ASP A 20 -3.10 8.60 -6.13
N PHE A 21 -3.53 7.59 -5.38
CA PHE A 21 -3.80 6.25 -5.88
C PHE A 21 -5.28 5.84 -5.75
N LYS A 22 -5.69 4.87 -6.57
CA LYS A 22 -6.96 4.13 -6.47
C LYS A 22 -6.69 2.65 -6.26
N ILE A 23 -7.60 1.99 -5.55
CA ILE A 23 -7.56 0.54 -5.34
C ILE A 23 -8.59 -0.11 -6.25
N ASP A 24 -8.20 -1.17 -6.95
CA ASP A 24 -9.09 -2.05 -7.70
C ASP A 24 -8.94 -3.49 -7.23
N VAL A 25 -9.98 -4.29 -7.49
CA VAL A 25 -10.06 -5.70 -7.10
C VAL A 25 -10.09 -6.54 -8.37
N SER A 26 -9.17 -7.50 -8.47
CA SER A 26 -9.19 -8.52 -9.52
C SER A 26 -9.47 -9.90 -8.93
N GLY A 27 -10.01 -10.83 -9.73
CA GLY A 27 -10.28 -12.22 -9.35
C GLY A 27 -11.68 -12.50 -8.79
N ASP A 28 -12.09 -13.76 -8.85
CA ASP A 28 -13.48 -14.17 -8.53
C ASP A 28 -13.64 -14.86 -7.17
N LYS A 29 -12.55 -15.34 -6.55
CA LYS A 29 -12.67 -16.17 -5.34
C LYS A 29 -12.82 -15.36 -4.06
N PRO A 30 -13.78 -15.70 -3.19
CA PRO A 30 -13.94 -15.02 -1.91
C PRO A 30 -12.77 -15.33 -0.96
N ASP A 31 -12.13 -14.28 -0.47
CA ASP A 31 -11.27 -14.27 0.72
C ASP A 31 -11.92 -13.28 1.69
N GLU A 32 -12.41 -13.77 2.84
CA GLU A 32 -13.10 -12.94 3.84
C GLU A 32 -12.19 -11.82 4.35
N SER A 33 -10.90 -12.09 4.54
CA SER A 33 -9.93 -11.09 5.00
C SER A 33 -9.73 -9.98 3.97
N LEU A 34 -9.78 -10.32 2.68
CA LEU A 34 -9.64 -9.34 1.60
C LEU A 34 -10.90 -8.46 1.48
N ASN A 35 -12.08 -9.03 1.67
CA ASN A 35 -13.33 -8.27 1.62
C ASN A 35 -13.39 -7.18 2.70
N GLU A 36 -12.84 -7.44 3.90
CA GLU A 36 -12.70 -6.41 4.94
C GLU A 36 -11.79 -5.27 4.49
N TRP A 37 -10.66 -5.58 3.86
CA TRP A 37 -9.75 -4.56 3.32
C TRP A 37 -10.37 -3.76 2.19
N ILE A 38 -11.11 -4.40 1.29
CA ILE A 38 -11.86 -3.71 0.22
C ILE A 38 -12.77 -2.64 0.83
N ALA A 39 -13.59 -3.03 1.81
CA ALA A 39 -14.51 -2.11 2.46
C ALA A 39 -13.77 -0.94 3.15
N GLN A 40 -12.64 -1.21 3.82
CA GLN A 40 -11.85 -0.14 4.44
C GLN A 40 -11.21 0.81 3.42
N PHE A 41 -10.72 0.29 2.28
CA PHE A 41 -10.16 1.13 1.22
C PHE A 41 -11.23 1.98 0.52
N GLU A 42 -12.46 1.47 0.40
CA GLU A 42 -13.61 2.23 -0.11
C GLU A 42 -14.05 3.33 0.86
N GLU A 43 -13.98 3.09 2.17
CA GLU A 43 -14.34 4.08 3.20
C GLU A 43 -13.29 5.19 3.33
N ASP A 44 -12.03 4.83 3.53
CA ASP A 44 -10.91 5.77 3.65
C ASP A 44 -9.60 5.07 3.26
N LYS A 45 -9.17 5.30 2.01
CA LYS A 45 -7.97 4.68 1.45
C LYS A 45 -6.68 4.99 2.21
N TYR A 46 -6.57 6.18 2.81
CA TYR A 46 -5.35 6.57 3.52
C TYR A 46 -5.30 5.92 4.90
N ARG A 47 -6.43 5.93 5.61
CA ARG A 47 -6.55 5.24 6.90
C ARG A 47 -6.38 3.73 6.74
N ALA A 48 -6.99 3.14 5.72
CA ALA A 48 -6.83 1.73 5.39
C ALA A 48 -5.37 1.40 5.11
N LEU A 49 -4.68 2.15 4.25
CA LEU A 49 -3.27 1.94 3.96
C LEU A 49 -2.40 2.05 5.22
N PHE A 50 -2.65 3.07 6.05
CA PHE A 50 -1.94 3.24 7.32
C PHE A 50 -2.16 2.04 8.26
N HIS A 51 -3.39 1.55 8.38
CA HIS A 51 -3.70 0.36 9.19
C HIS A 51 -3.07 -0.90 8.61
N LEU A 52 -3.02 -1.01 7.28
CA LEU A 52 -2.40 -2.13 6.59
C LEU A 52 -0.90 -2.19 6.88
N GLY A 53 -0.22 -1.05 6.98
CA GLY A 53 1.21 -0.97 7.33
C GLY A 53 1.58 -1.52 8.73
N PHE A 54 0.60 -1.81 9.60
CA PHE A 54 0.84 -2.51 10.88
C PHE A 54 0.63 -4.03 10.79
N LYS A 55 0.22 -4.55 9.63
CA LYS A 55 -0.03 -5.98 9.42
C LYS A 55 1.13 -6.62 8.67
N GLU A 56 1.31 -7.91 8.85
CA GLU A 56 2.24 -8.68 8.01
C GLU A 56 1.73 -8.74 6.57
N LYS A 57 2.68 -8.74 5.63
CA LYS A 57 2.41 -8.87 4.20
C LYS A 57 1.59 -10.14 3.91
N ALA A 58 0.47 -9.95 3.24
CA ALA A 58 -0.43 -11.04 2.89
C ALA A 58 -0.15 -11.59 1.48
N ALA A 59 -0.56 -12.83 1.22
CA ALA A 59 -0.35 -13.49 -0.06
C ALA A 59 -1.07 -12.81 -1.25
N TRP A 60 -2.09 -12.00 -0.98
CA TRP A 60 -2.88 -11.28 -1.98
C TRP A 60 -2.28 -9.92 -2.38
N PHE A 61 -1.11 -9.54 -1.84
CA PHE A 61 -0.42 -8.31 -2.25
C PHE A 61 0.08 -8.41 -3.69
N THR A 62 -0.35 -7.45 -4.51
CA THR A 62 0.24 -7.23 -5.82
C THR A 62 1.46 -6.31 -5.72
N PRO A 63 2.34 -6.27 -6.73
CA PRO A 63 3.49 -5.36 -6.72
C PRO A 63 3.10 -3.89 -6.50
N SER A 64 2.00 -3.40 -7.07
CA SER A 64 1.57 -2.01 -6.85
C SER A 64 1.08 -1.76 -5.43
N LEU A 65 0.37 -2.71 -4.83
CA LEU A 65 -0.04 -2.60 -3.42
C LEU A 65 1.17 -2.70 -2.48
N ASP A 66 2.10 -3.60 -2.76
CA ASP A 66 3.32 -3.78 -1.99
C ASP A 66 4.16 -2.50 -1.93
N TYR A 67 4.21 -1.78 -3.06
CA TYR A 67 4.88 -0.49 -3.14
C TYR A 67 4.30 0.54 -2.17
N ILE A 68 2.97 0.73 -2.18
CA ILE A 68 2.33 1.69 -1.26
C ILE A 68 2.32 1.21 0.19
N TYR A 69 2.28 -0.10 0.41
CA TYR A 69 2.47 -0.70 1.73
C TYR A 69 3.85 -0.33 2.29
N HIS A 70 4.91 -0.40 1.48
CA HIS A 70 6.25 -0.01 1.90
C HIS A 70 6.35 1.48 2.27
N ILE A 71 5.65 2.35 1.54
CA ILE A 71 5.55 3.78 1.90
C ILE A 71 4.89 3.93 3.29
N ALA A 72 3.84 3.16 3.57
CA ALA A 72 3.19 3.16 4.88
C ALA A 72 4.11 2.65 6.00
N GLU A 73 4.86 1.58 5.77
CA GLU A 73 5.86 1.07 6.71
C GLU A 73 6.93 2.13 7.03
N LEU A 74 7.42 2.82 6.00
CA LEU A 74 8.41 3.88 6.17
C LEU A 74 7.85 5.04 6.98
N LEU A 75 6.62 5.46 6.71
CA LEU A 75 5.91 6.47 7.49
C LEU A 75 5.78 6.05 8.95
N ILE A 76 5.29 4.83 9.22
CA ILE A 76 5.12 4.30 10.58
C ILE A 76 6.45 4.25 11.32
N LYS A 77 7.51 3.78 10.65
CA LYS A 77 8.86 3.72 11.20
C LYS A 77 9.38 5.11 11.57
N LYS A 78 9.20 6.09 10.68
CA LYS A 78 9.62 7.47 10.91
C LYS A 78 8.90 8.11 12.08
N ILE A 79 7.58 7.96 12.12
CA ILE A 79 6.74 8.41 13.24
C ILE A 79 7.24 7.77 14.52
N SER A 80 7.36 6.43 14.56
CA SER A 80 7.78 5.69 15.76
C SER A 80 9.17 6.05 16.30
N GLN A 81 10.04 6.64 15.47
CA GLN A 81 11.39 7.07 15.86
C GLN A 81 11.43 8.49 16.43
N GLN A 82 10.33 9.24 16.40
CA GLN A 82 10.30 10.59 16.95
C GLN A 82 10.08 10.55 18.48
N PRO A 83 11.04 11.08 19.27
CA PRO A 83 11.02 10.96 20.73
C PRO A 83 9.90 11.77 21.41
N ASP A 84 9.39 12.83 20.77
CA ASP A 84 8.42 13.77 21.35
C ASP A 84 7.00 13.61 20.78
N LEU A 85 6.63 12.39 20.36
CA LEU A 85 5.35 12.12 19.71
C LEU A 85 4.14 12.52 20.54
N GLU A 86 4.25 12.39 21.86
CA GLU A 86 3.17 12.74 22.79
C GLU A 86 2.97 14.25 22.92
N PHE A 87 4.02 15.06 22.71
CA PHE A 87 4.01 16.52 22.85
C PHE A 87 3.81 17.25 21.50
N SER A 88 4.20 16.62 20.40
CA SER A 88 4.22 17.23 19.05
C SER A 88 3.09 16.74 18.15
N ARG A 89 2.05 16.09 18.70
CA ARG A 89 0.97 15.41 17.95
C ARG A 89 0.41 16.18 16.75
N GLU A 90 0.29 17.50 16.87
CA GLU A 90 -0.28 18.36 15.83
C GLU A 90 0.77 18.91 14.84
N THR A 91 2.07 18.72 15.11
CA THR A 91 3.19 19.27 14.35
C THR A 91 4.20 18.21 13.92
N VAL A 92 3.88 16.92 14.04
CA VAL A 92 4.75 15.83 13.56
C VAL A 92 4.94 16.02 12.05
N GLN A 93 6.16 16.39 11.67
CA GLN A 93 6.60 16.43 10.28
C GLN A 93 7.46 15.19 10.02
N VAL A 94 7.14 14.48 8.94
CA VAL A 94 7.90 13.30 8.51
C VAL A 94 8.58 13.63 7.19
N ASP A 95 9.88 13.92 7.28
CA ASP A 95 10.70 14.18 6.11
C ASP A 95 11.46 12.92 5.66
N LEU A 96 11.48 12.72 4.35
CA LEU A 96 12.31 11.71 3.71
C LEU A 96 13.71 12.29 3.44
N SER A 97 14.74 11.49 3.73
CA SER A 97 16.08 11.80 3.25
C SER A 97 16.16 11.60 1.74
N GLN A 98 17.19 12.18 1.12
CA GLN A 98 17.41 11.98 -0.32
C GLN A 98 17.65 10.51 -0.67
N ASP A 99 18.33 9.75 0.19
CA ASP A 99 18.55 8.32 0.02
C ASP A 99 17.24 7.53 0.08
N GLU A 100 16.35 7.82 1.05
CA GLU A 100 15.05 7.16 1.16
C GLU A 100 14.17 7.47 -0.05
N LEU A 101 14.18 8.72 -0.52
CA LEU A 101 13.46 9.12 -1.73
C LEU A 101 13.99 8.38 -2.96
N ASN A 102 15.31 8.23 -3.09
CA ASN A 102 15.92 7.49 -4.19
C ASN A 102 15.55 6.01 -4.13
N GLN A 103 15.60 5.39 -2.95
CA GLN A 103 15.17 4.01 -2.75
C GLN A 103 13.71 3.79 -3.17
N LEU A 104 12.80 4.70 -2.76
CA LEU A 104 11.40 4.63 -3.18
C LEU A 104 11.23 4.72 -4.69
N LYS A 105 12.07 5.48 -5.40
CA LYS A 105 12.04 5.55 -6.86
C LYS A 105 12.59 4.28 -7.52
N GLU A 106 13.66 3.71 -6.97
CA GLU A 106 14.25 2.47 -7.49
C GLU A 106 13.36 1.25 -7.28
N MET A 107 12.54 1.25 -6.23
CA MET A 107 11.59 0.18 -5.92
C MET A 107 10.27 0.29 -6.70
N LEU A 108 10.06 1.35 -7.47
CA LEU A 108 8.81 1.58 -8.19
C LEU A 108 8.57 0.43 -9.19
N PRO A 109 7.52 -0.39 -9.00
CA PRO A 109 7.25 -1.51 -9.89
C PRO A 109 6.69 -1.00 -11.23
N PHE A 110 6.81 -1.84 -12.27
CA PHE A 110 6.17 -1.56 -13.56
C PHE A 110 4.66 -1.79 -13.48
N VAL A 111 3.89 -0.74 -13.22
CA VAL A 111 2.45 -0.80 -12.96
C VAL A 111 1.73 0.41 -13.56
N ILE A 112 0.39 0.38 -13.57
CA ILE A 112 -0.42 1.43 -14.20
C ILE A 112 -0.30 2.74 -13.41
N GLY A 113 0.05 3.81 -14.12
CA GLY A 113 0.22 5.13 -13.56
C GLY A 113 1.59 5.38 -12.92
N MET A 114 2.56 4.47 -13.08
CA MET A 114 3.91 4.65 -12.52
C MET A 114 4.58 5.96 -12.95
N GLU A 115 4.17 6.54 -14.08
CA GLU A 115 4.64 7.84 -14.56
C GLU A 115 4.28 9.03 -13.64
N TYR A 116 3.35 8.82 -12.70
CA TYR A 116 2.87 9.84 -11.76
C TYR A 116 3.54 9.78 -10.37
N VAL A 117 4.47 8.86 -10.17
CA VAL A 117 5.19 8.64 -8.89
C VAL A 117 6.62 9.17 -8.97
#